data_AF-D9VRM4-F1
#
_entry.id   AF-D9VRM4-F1
#
_cell.length_a   1.000
_cell.length_b   1.000
_cell.length_c   1.000
_cell.angle_alpha   90.00
_cell.angle_beta   90.00
_cell.angle_gamma   90.00
#
_symmetry.space_group_name_H-M   'P 1'
#
loop_
_entity.id
_entity.type
_entity.pdbx_description
1 polymer ?
#
loop_
_entity_poly.entity_id
_entity_poly.type
_entity_poly.pdbx_seq_one_letter_code
_entity_poly.pdbx_strand_id
1 'polypeptide(L)'
;MTYTISGHYVASCSCAVLCGCAVDAQPNDGKGGTECRGFAAFHIVEGRLDDTDLAGVDFAFYNYFPSHLTSGDWKVGVVIDSGASDTQADAVGKILSGSEGGPLGELAQFVGEFLGTERGEVKVTDGDDPGATVAGRSTVSYEPLRGADGTPTTVKNAMFGFAPEYEIGRTTGSSSAFGLTFEPAYGEQSDFVFSSAQEAGAPAGRM
;
A
#
# COMPACT_ATOMS: atom_id res chain seq x y z
N MET A 1 -21.52 6.38 5.87
CA MET A 1 -21.05 6.19 4.49
C MET A 1 -20.43 4.81 4.45
N THR A 2 -20.84 4.00 3.48
CA THR A 2 -20.34 2.63 3.35
C THR A 2 -19.54 2.55 2.08
N TYR A 3 -18.28 2.18 2.17
CA TYR A 3 -17.44 1.93 1.01
C TYR A 3 -17.02 0.48 0.96
N THR A 4 -16.75 0.02 -0.25
CA THR A 4 -15.99 -1.20 -0.48
C THR A 4 -15.17 -0.98 -1.73
N ILE A 5 -13.87 -1.27 -1.67
CA ILE A 5 -12.95 -1.24 -2.80
C ILE A 5 -12.15 -2.54 -2.80
N SER A 6 -11.94 -3.10 -3.98
CA SER A 6 -11.21 -4.34 -4.18
C SER A 6 -10.47 -4.32 -5.50
N GLY A 7 -9.35 -5.03 -5.55
CA GLY A 7 -8.52 -5.12 -6.75
C GLY A 7 -7.13 -5.62 -6.41
N HIS A 8 -6.13 -5.16 -7.13
CA HIS A 8 -4.76 -5.65 -7.02
C HIS A 8 -3.82 -4.55 -6.54
N TYR A 9 -2.77 -4.91 -5.82
CA TYR A 9 -1.75 -3.97 -5.41
C TYR A 9 -0.35 -4.53 -5.55
N VAL A 10 0.61 -3.62 -5.75
CA VAL A 10 2.03 -3.89 -5.65
C VAL A 10 2.62 -2.86 -4.71
N ALA A 11 3.29 -3.32 -3.66
CA ALA A 11 4.00 -2.47 -2.72
C ALA A 11 5.49 -2.78 -2.68
N SER A 12 6.25 -1.76 -2.31
CA SER A 12 7.67 -1.83 -2.08
C SER A 12 8.11 -0.91 -0.97
N CYS A 13 9.15 -1.31 -0.25
CA CYS A 13 9.81 -0.43 0.69
C CYS A 13 11.33 -0.63 0.69
N SER A 14 12.00 0.26 1.41
CA SER A 14 13.45 0.23 1.64
C SER A 14 13.92 -0.92 2.53
N CYS A 15 13.00 -1.68 3.13
CA CYS A 15 13.38 -2.76 4.05
C CYS A 15 14.12 -3.89 3.34
N ALA A 16 14.92 -4.62 4.11
CA ALA A 16 15.48 -5.91 3.71
C ALA A 16 14.36 -6.90 3.35
N VAL A 17 14.75 -7.96 2.64
CA VAL A 17 13.88 -8.95 1.97
C VAL A 17 12.81 -9.59 2.87
N LEU A 18 12.93 -9.53 4.19
CA LEU A 18 11.83 -9.86 5.11
C LEU A 18 11.46 -8.61 5.90
N CYS A 19 10.31 -8.04 5.56
CA CYS A 19 9.81 -6.83 6.21
C CYS A 19 9.32 -7.12 7.64
N GLY A 20 9.72 -6.28 8.59
CA GLY A 20 9.28 -6.38 9.99
C GLY A 20 7.80 -6.06 10.21
N CYS A 21 7.14 -5.37 9.28
CA CYS A 21 5.75 -4.92 9.40
C CYS A 21 4.77 -6.07 9.74
N ALA A 22 4.99 -7.26 9.16
CA ALA A 22 4.12 -8.41 9.34
C ALA A 22 3.95 -8.83 10.81
N VAL A 23 4.90 -8.49 11.68
CA VAL A 23 4.90 -8.82 13.11
C VAL A 23 5.16 -7.61 13.99
N ASP A 24 5.04 -6.39 13.43
CA ASP A 24 5.41 -5.12 14.07
C ASP A 24 6.83 -5.13 14.64
N ALA A 25 7.77 -5.76 13.95
CA ALA A 25 9.18 -5.64 14.29
C ALA A 25 9.75 -4.31 13.76
N GLN A 26 10.79 -3.81 14.42
CA GLN A 26 11.56 -2.66 13.96
C GLN A 26 11.91 -2.79 12.45
N PRO A 27 11.64 -1.77 11.62
CA PRO A 27 12.12 -1.74 10.25
C PRO A 27 13.63 -1.93 10.17
N ASN A 28 14.10 -2.56 9.09
CA ASN A 28 15.52 -2.76 8.83
C ASN A 28 15.75 -2.66 7.33
N ASP A 29 16.57 -1.71 6.88
CA ASP A 29 16.88 -1.47 5.45
C ASP A 29 18.01 -2.34 4.88
N GLY A 30 18.55 -3.27 5.67
CA GLY A 30 19.70 -4.10 5.32
C GLY A 30 21.05 -3.38 5.39
N LYS A 31 21.05 -2.06 5.61
CA LYS A 31 22.23 -1.18 5.77
C LYS A 31 22.37 -0.67 7.21
N GLY A 32 21.51 -1.11 8.12
CA GLY A 32 21.51 -0.74 9.54
C GLY A 32 20.58 0.42 9.89
N GLY A 33 19.84 0.95 8.92
CA GLY A 33 18.75 1.90 9.14
C GLY A 33 17.55 1.21 9.79
N THR A 34 16.89 1.94 10.68
CA THR A 34 15.78 1.43 11.51
C THR A 34 14.42 2.04 11.14
N GLU A 35 14.37 2.75 10.02
CA GLU A 35 13.18 3.43 9.49
C GLU A 35 12.72 2.75 8.19
N CYS A 36 11.45 2.91 7.85
CA CYS A 36 10.88 2.41 6.61
C CYS A 36 10.46 3.60 5.74
N ARG A 37 10.87 3.58 4.46
CA ARG A 37 10.26 4.38 3.40
C ARG A 37 9.59 3.42 2.43
N GLY A 38 8.31 3.65 2.15
CA GLY A 38 7.51 2.74 1.35
C GLY A 38 6.65 3.44 0.31
N PHE A 39 6.18 2.60 -0.61
CA PHE A 39 5.35 2.91 -1.74
C PHE A 39 4.41 1.73 -1.97
N ALA A 40 3.13 1.96 -2.15
CA ALA A 40 2.17 0.94 -2.56
C ALA A 40 1.25 1.53 -3.62
N ALA A 41 1.11 0.86 -4.75
CA ALA A 41 0.18 1.25 -5.80
C ALA A 41 -0.93 0.22 -5.92
N PHE A 42 -2.14 0.71 -6.12
CA PHE A 42 -3.37 -0.06 -6.10
C PHE A 42 -4.14 0.23 -7.38
N HIS A 43 -4.67 -0.83 -7.98
CA HIS A 43 -5.65 -0.78 -9.05
C HIS A 43 -7.00 -1.24 -8.50
N ILE A 44 -8.00 -0.36 -8.50
CA ILE A 44 -9.36 -0.74 -8.08
C ILE A 44 -10.05 -1.45 -9.24
N VAL A 45 -10.28 -2.76 -9.11
CA VAL A 45 -11.04 -3.54 -10.10
C VAL A 45 -12.53 -3.29 -9.91
N GLU A 46 -13.01 -3.35 -8.66
CA GLU A 46 -14.38 -3.05 -8.30
C GLU A 46 -14.41 -2.21 -7.02
N GLY A 47 -15.23 -1.16 -7.00
CA GLY A 47 -15.42 -0.41 -5.78
C GLY A 47 -16.41 0.73 -5.87
N ARG A 48 -16.91 1.16 -4.72
CA ARG A 48 -17.80 2.32 -4.61
C ARG A 48 -17.66 3.03 -3.27
N LEU A 49 -17.91 4.34 -3.30
CA LEU A 49 -18.24 5.13 -2.12
C LEU A 49 -19.64 5.71 -2.32
N ASP A 50 -20.60 5.24 -1.52
CA ASP A 50 -22.03 5.52 -1.73
C ASP A 50 -22.45 5.24 -3.19
N ASP A 51 -22.83 6.26 -3.96
CA ASP A 51 -23.23 6.16 -5.37
C ASP A 51 -22.08 6.39 -6.38
N THR A 52 -20.87 6.69 -5.90
CA THR A 52 -19.71 6.95 -6.77
C THR A 52 -19.01 5.64 -7.11
N ASP A 53 -18.98 5.29 -8.40
CA ASP A 53 -18.21 4.16 -8.92
C ASP A 53 -16.71 4.49 -8.97
N LEU A 54 -15.90 3.61 -8.39
CA LEU A 54 -14.45 3.75 -8.26
C LEU A 54 -13.67 2.73 -9.09
N ALA A 55 -14.36 1.88 -9.88
CA ALA A 55 -13.70 0.93 -10.76
C ALA A 55 -12.76 1.63 -11.75
N GLY A 56 -11.58 1.02 -11.97
CA GLY A 56 -10.54 1.51 -12.85
C GLY A 56 -9.69 2.66 -12.29
N VAL A 57 -9.91 3.11 -11.06
CA VAL A 57 -9.07 4.14 -10.44
C VAL A 57 -7.79 3.52 -9.89
N ASP A 58 -6.66 4.04 -10.36
CA ASP A 58 -5.35 3.75 -9.77
C ASP A 58 -4.99 4.81 -8.73
N PHE A 59 -4.31 4.40 -7.66
CA PHE A 59 -3.73 5.32 -6.69
C PHE A 59 -2.45 4.75 -6.10
N ALA A 60 -1.60 5.64 -5.59
CA ALA A 60 -0.38 5.31 -4.90
C ALA A 60 -0.35 5.93 -3.50
N PHE A 61 0.08 5.13 -2.54
CA PHE A 61 0.30 5.46 -1.16
C PHE A 61 1.81 5.49 -0.89
N TYR A 62 2.30 6.55 -0.27
CA TYR A 62 3.68 6.71 0.14
C TYR A 62 3.73 6.82 1.65
N ASN A 63 4.67 6.12 2.27
CA ASN A 63 4.80 6.14 3.72
C ASN A 63 6.24 6.34 4.17
N TYR A 64 6.34 6.93 5.36
CA TYR A 64 7.52 6.90 6.19
C TYR A 64 7.13 6.42 7.58
N PHE A 65 7.78 5.36 8.06
CA PHE A 65 7.64 4.87 9.41
C PHE A 65 8.98 5.06 10.15
N PRO A 66 9.02 5.91 11.20
CA PRO A 66 10.26 6.16 11.93
C PRO A 66 10.72 4.96 12.76
N SER A 67 9.79 4.07 13.12
CA SER A 67 10.05 2.89 13.96
C SER A 67 8.97 1.81 13.71
N HIS A 68 8.72 0.97 14.72
CA HIS A 68 7.59 0.05 14.79
C HIS A 68 6.29 0.75 14.37
N LEU A 69 5.45 0.05 13.62
CA LEU A 69 4.25 0.63 13.04
C LEU A 69 3.29 1.08 14.15
N THR A 70 3.17 0.30 15.23
CA THR A 70 2.34 0.66 16.39
C THR A 70 2.83 1.89 17.17
N SER A 71 4.08 2.34 16.96
CA SER A 71 4.61 3.54 17.61
C SER A 71 4.07 4.84 17.01
N GLY A 72 3.43 4.78 15.83
CA GLY A 72 2.88 5.97 15.17
C GLY A 72 3.94 6.89 14.58
N ASP A 73 3.62 8.19 14.53
CA ASP A 73 4.40 9.23 13.86
C ASP A 73 4.67 8.93 12.38
N TRP A 74 3.70 8.27 11.72
CA TRP A 74 3.81 8.00 10.30
C TRP A 74 3.68 9.30 9.51
N LYS A 75 4.43 9.37 8.42
CA LYS A 75 4.15 10.35 7.36
C LYS A 75 3.54 9.63 6.19
N VAL A 76 2.44 10.16 5.66
CA VAL A 76 1.70 9.56 4.56
C VAL A 76 1.43 10.58 3.48
N GLY A 77 1.71 10.23 2.22
CA GLY A 77 1.33 11.01 1.04
C GLY A 77 0.61 10.13 0.03
N VAL A 78 -0.30 10.72 -0.75
CA VAL A 78 -1.14 9.98 -1.71
C VAL A 78 -1.06 10.62 -3.09
N VAL A 79 -0.94 9.80 -4.12
CA VAL A 79 -1.15 10.22 -5.52
C VAL A 79 -2.35 9.47 -6.07
N ILE A 80 -3.34 10.19 -6.59
CA ILE A 80 -4.50 9.60 -7.27
C ILE A 80 -4.29 9.75 -8.77
N ASP A 81 -4.63 8.71 -9.54
CA ASP A 81 -4.45 8.73 -10.98
C ASP A 81 -5.14 9.93 -11.63
N SER A 82 -4.43 10.57 -12.56
CA SER A 82 -4.92 11.76 -13.25
C SER A 82 -6.08 11.49 -14.22
N GLY A 83 -6.27 10.23 -14.63
CA GLY A 83 -7.40 9.78 -15.43
C GLY A 83 -8.70 9.59 -14.64
N ALA A 84 -8.66 9.51 -13.31
CA ALA A 84 -9.88 9.47 -12.49
C ALA A 84 -10.65 10.81 -12.62
N SER A 85 -11.98 10.79 -12.55
CA SER A 85 -12.75 12.05 -12.46
C SER A 85 -12.52 12.76 -11.12
N ASP A 86 -12.84 14.06 -11.03
CA ASP A 86 -12.75 14.81 -9.78
C ASP A 86 -13.61 14.17 -8.66
N THR A 87 -14.79 13.66 -9.01
CA THR A 87 -15.68 12.95 -8.07
C THR A 87 -15.05 11.66 -7.56
N GLN A 88 -14.38 10.88 -8.44
CA GLN A 88 -13.63 9.70 -8.04
C GLN A 88 -12.42 10.08 -7.17
N ALA A 89 -11.72 11.15 -7.53
CA ALA A 89 -10.58 11.66 -6.77
C ALA A 89 -10.96 11.99 -5.33
N ASP A 90 -12.05 12.75 -5.17
CA ASP A 90 -12.56 13.16 -3.86
C ASP A 90 -13.01 11.95 -3.05
N ALA A 91 -13.68 10.98 -3.69
CA ALA A 91 -14.13 9.75 -3.04
C ALA A 91 -12.97 8.87 -2.57
N VAL A 92 -11.97 8.62 -3.43
CA VAL A 92 -10.76 7.87 -3.06
C VAL A 92 -9.98 8.63 -1.98
N GLY A 93 -9.86 9.95 -2.09
CA GLY A 93 -9.21 10.78 -1.07
C GLY A 93 -9.85 10.64 0.32
N LYS A 94 -11.19 10.61 0.41
CA LYS A 94 -11.90 10.36 1.67
C LYS A 94 -11.59 8.98 2.24
N ILE A 95 -11.68 7.93 1.42
CA ILE A 95 -11.35 6.56 1.83
C ILE A 95 -9.92 6.48 2.38
N LEU A 96 -8.94 7.01 1.64
CA LEU A 96 -7.52 6.97 2.00
C LEU A 96 -7.16 7.84 3.20
N SER A 97 -7.94 8.88 3.49
CA SER A 97 -7.78 9.66 4.72
C SER A 97 -8.22 8.90 5.98
N GLY A 98 -8.93 7.78 5.81
CA GLY A 98 -9.53 7.02 6.90
C GLY A 98 -10.84 7.62 7.43
N SER A 99 -11.34 8.73 6.88
CA SER A 99 -12.60 9.37 7.31
C SER A 99 -13.81 8.46 7.19
N GLU A 100 -13.74 7.52 6.26
CA GLU A 100 -14.80 6.54 5.98
C GLU A 100 -14.71 5.29 6.88
N GLY A 101 -13.72 5.20 7.77
CA GLY A 101 -13.52 4.05 8.65
C GLY A 101 -12.91 2.83 7.96
N GLY A 102 -13.22 1.65 8.47
CA GLY A 102 -12.60 0.39 8.02
C GLY A 102 -11.10 0.31 8.33
N PRO A 103 -10.35 -0.57 7.64
CA PRO A 103 -8.92 -0.76 7.89
C PRO A 103 -8.10 0.53 7.80
N LEU A 104 -8.41 1.39 6.82
CA LEU A 104 -7.72 2.68 6.66
C LEU A 104 -8.04 3.67 7.78
N GLY A 105 -9.26 3.64 8.34
CA GLY A 105 -9.62 4.40 9.53
C GLY A 105 -8.87 3.91 10.78
N GLU A 106 -8.65 2.59 10.91
CA GLU A 106 -7.81 2.04 11.98
C GLU A 106 -6.35 2.45 11.81
N LEU A 107 -5.82 2.50 10.59
CA LEU A 107 -4.45 2.95 10.36
C LEU A 107 -4.26 4.46 10.53
N ALA A 108 -5.29 5.27 10.25
CA ALA A 108 -5.23 6.72 10.36
C ALA A 108 -4.81 7.22 11.76
N GLN A 109 -5.05 6.42 12.81
CA GLN A 109 -4.62 6.77 14.17
C GLN A 109 -3.09 6.81 14.36
N PHE A 110 -2.32 6.17 13.47
CA PHE A 110 -0.85 6.17 13.50
C PHE A 110 -0.22 7.30 12.69
N VAL A 111 -1.02 8.01 11.89
CA VAL A 111 -0.55 9.10 11.03
C VAL A 111 -0.32 10.35 11.86
N GLY A 112 0.95 10.73 12.02
CA GLY A 112 1.35 11.97 12.68
C GLY A 112 1.40 13.16 11.72
N GLU A 113 1.71 12.91 10.44
CA GLU A 113 1.82 13.95 9.41
C GLU A 113 1.25 13.47 8.07
N PHE A 114 0.27 14.20 7.54
CA PHE A 114 -0.23 13.99 6.19
C PHE A 114 0.50 14.92 5.21
N LEU A 115 1.28 14.34 4.31
CA LEU A 115 2.11 15.04 3.32
C LEU A 115 1.30 15.63 2.16
N GLY A 116 0.03 15.24 2.03
CA GLY A 116 -0.90 15.76 1.04
C GLY A 116 -1.39 14.72 0.04
N THR A 117 -2.36 15.15 -0.77
CA THR A 117 -2.88 14.42 -1.91
C THR A 117 -2.50 15.16 -3.18
N GLU A 118 -1.92 14.43 -4.14
CA GLU A 118 -1.58 14.96 -5.46
C GLU A 118 -2.23 14.13 -6.58
N ARG A 119 -2.25 14.71 -7.78
CA ARG A 119 -2.77 14.07 -9.00
C ARG A 119 -1.59 13.75 -9.92
N GLY A 120 -1.55 12.56 -10.49
CA GLY A 120 -0.46 12.15 -11.40
C GLY A 120 -0.79 10.85 -12.10
N GLU A 121 -0.09 10.53 -13.19
CA GLU A 121 -0.28 9.25 -13.89
C GLU A 121 0.26 8.11 -13.02
N VAL A 122 -0.65 7.26 -12.54
CA VAL A 122 -0.37 6.05 -11.77
C VAL A 122 -0.73 4.86 -12.65
N LYS A 123 0.13 3.84 -12.65
CA LYS A 123 -0.14 2.60 -13.36
C LYS A 123 0.34 1.42 -12.53
N VAL A 124 -0.51 0.42 -12.36
CA VAL A 124 -0.15 -0.89 -11.81
C VAL A 124 -0.07 -1.90 -12.96
N THR A 125 0.97 -2.73 -12.97
CA THR A 125 1.10 -3.88 -13.88
C THR A 125 1.04 -5.16 -13.08
N ASP A 126 0.43 -6.18 -13.67
CA ASP A 126 0.24 -7.51 -13.10
C ASP A 126 0.64 -8.58 -14.13
N GLY A 127 0.65 -9.86 -13.74
CA GLY A 127 0.94 -11.00 -14.60
C GLY A 127 2.42 -11.35 -14.64
N ASP A 128 3.01 -11.37 -15.84
CA ASP A 128 4.40 -11.83 -16.05
C ASP A 128 5.46 -10.82 -15.59
N ASP A 129 5.11 -9.53 -15.49
CA ASP A 129 5.98 -8.44 -15.02
C ASP A 129 5.20 -7.50 -14.08
N PRO A 130 4.89 -7.97 -12.86
CA PRO A 130 4.17 -7.18 -11.88
C PRO A 130 5.02 -5.99 -11.42
N GLY A 131 4.37 -4.86 -11.22
CA GLY A 131 5.07 -3.61 -10.95
C GLY A 131 4.13 -2.43 -10.84
N ALA A 132 4.71 -1.26 -10.63
CA ALA A 132 3.95 -0.02 -10.61
C ALA A 132 4.82 1.20 -10.95
N THR A 133 4.17 2.19 -11.55
CA THR A 133 4.80 3.47 -11.90
C THR A 133 3.94 4.64 -11.46
N VAL A 134 4.60 5.69 -11.00
CA VAL A 134 4.02 7.02 -10.87
C VAL A 134 4.90 7.99 -11.65
N ALA A 135 4.34 8.59 -12.71
CA ALA A 135 5.12 9.34 -13.68
C ALA A 135 5.99 10.43 -13.01
N GLY A 136 7.30 10.39 -13.31
CA GLY A 136 8.29 11.32 -12.78
C GLY A 136 8.66 11.14 -11.30
N ARG A 137 8.13 10.12 -10.60
CA ARG A 137 8.34 9.91 -9.16
C ARG A 137 8.86 8.52 -8.83
N SER A 138 8.18 7.49 -9.32
CA SER A 138 8.39 6.13 -8.86
C SER A 138 8.29 5.13 -9.99
N THR A 139 9.16 4.14 -9.96
CA THR A 139 9.13 2.97 -10.84
C THR A 139 9.58 1.78 -10.02
N VAL A 140 8.72 0.77 -9.96
CA VAL A 140 8.92 -0.47 -9.20
C VAL A 140 8.61 -1.64 -10.13
N SER A 141 9.56 -2.57 -10.24
CA SER A 141 9.32 -3.91 -10.80
C SER A 141 9.46 -4.93 -9.67
N TYR A 142 8.58 -5.92 -9.63
CA TYR A 142 8.47 -6.94 -8.60
C TYR A 142 8.90 -8.31 -9.13
N GLU A 143 9.71 -9.01 -8.34
CA GLU A 143 10.09 -10.39 -8.59
C GLU A 143 9.73 -11.25 -7.36
N PRO A 144 8.85 -12.27 -7.49
CA PRO A 144 8.44 -13.08 -6.35
C PRO A 144 9.60 -13.91 -5.80
N LEU A 145 9.70 -13.98 -4.48
CA LEU A 145 10.58 -14.96 -3.83
C LEU A 145 9.92 -16.31 -3.91
N ARG A 146 10.62 -17.30 -4.48
CA ARG A 146 10.05 -18.63 -4.69
C ARG A 146 10.46 -19.61 -3.59
N GLY A 147 9.50 -20.43 -3.17
CA GLY A 147 9.72 -21.58 -2.32
C GLY A 147 10.49 -22.69 -3.06
N ALA A 148 10.82 -23.77 -2.32
CA ALA A 148 11.53 -24.92 -2.88
C ALA A 148 10.75 -25.67 -3.98
N ASP A 149 9.43 -25.55 -3.97
CA ASP A 149 8.48 -26.06 -4.97
C ASP A 149 8.29 -25.12 -6.17
N GLY A 150 8.92 -23.95 -6.15
CA GLY A 150 8.85 -22.94 -7.21
C GLY A 150 7.65 -22.01 -7.14
N THR A 151 6.73 -22.18 -6.18
CA THR A 151 5.59 -21.26 -6.00
C THR A 151 6.05 -19.99 -5.26
N PRO A 152 5.35 -18.85 -5.42
CA PRO A 152 5.61 -17.65 -4.63
C PRO A 152 5.54 -17.94 -3.13
N THR A 153 6.42 -17.29 -2.37
CA THR A 153 6.44 -17.33 -0.90
C THR A 153 5.39 -16.35 -0.40
N THR A 154 4.53 -16.81 0.51
CA THR A 154 3.42 -16.01 1.06
C THR A 154 3.57 -15.74 2.54
N VAL A 155 3.10 -14.59 2.99
CA VAL A 155 2.86 -14.29 4.41
C VAL A 155 1.35 -14.32 4.66
N LYS A 156 0.91 -14.89 5.79
CA LYS A 156 -0.50 -14.96 6.20
C LYS A 156 -0.66 -14.49 7.64
N ASN A 157 -1.80 -13.90 7.96
CA ASN A 157 -2.13 -13.40 9.32
C ASN A 157 -1.10 -12.39 9.83
N ALA A 158 -0.68 -11.48 8.96
CA ALA A 158 0.20 -10.38 9.34
C ALA A 158 -0.52 -9.44 10.32
N MET A 159 0.23 -8.81 11.24
CA MET A 159 -0.30 -7.70 12.04
C MET A 159 -0.56 -6.46 11.18
N PHE A 160 0.32 -6.22 10.20
CA PHE A 160 0.16 -5.20 9.17
C PHE A 160 0.52 -5.79 7.80
N GLY A 161 -0.39 -5.67 6.85
CA GLY A 161 -0.25 -5.96 5.42
C GLY A 161 -1.27 -5.11 4.66
N PHE A 162 -1.53 -5.35 3.37
CA PHE A 162 -2.72 -4.81 2.70
C PHE A 162 -3.73 -5.90 2.32
N ALA A 163 -3.46 -7.14 2.73
CA ALA A 163 -4.29 -8.32 2.53
C ALA A 163 -4.02 -9.36 3.64
N PRO A 164 -4.99 -10.24 3.94
CA PRO A 164 -4.82 -11.29 4.95
C PRO A 164 -3.76 -12.34 4.57
N GLU A 165 -3.49 -12.46 3.27
CA GLU A 165 -2.43 -13.24 2.66
C GLU A 165 -1.84 -12.44 1.50
N TYR A 166 -0.52 -12.41 1.38
CA TYR A 166 0.16 -11.74 0.27
C TYR A 166 1.48 -12.43 -0.08
N GLU A 167 1.89 -12.27 -1.34
CA GLU A 167 3.18 -12.78 -1.84
C GLU A 167 4.30 -11.81 -1.51
N ILE A 168 5.48 -12.32 -1.14
CA ILE A 168 6.67 -11.50 -0.89
C ILE A 168 7.72 -11.67 -1.98
N GLY A 169 8.41 -10.57 -2.27
CA GLY A 169 9.29 -10.45 -3.41
C GLY A 169 10.47 -9.53 -3.16
N ARG A 170 11.35 -9.48 -4.16
CA ARG A 170 12.32 -8.40 -4.33
C ARG A 170 11.72 -7.37 -5.26
N THR A 171 12.08 -6.12 -5.04
CA THR A 171 11.73 -5.06 -5.96
C THR A 171 12.96 -4.29 -6.39
N THR A 172 12.88 -3.70 -7.58
CA THR A 172 13.93 -2.83 -8.14
C THR A 172 13.33 -1.56 -8.70
N GLY A 173 14.19 -0.57 -8.95
CA GLY A 173 13.81 0.73 -9.52
C GLY A 173 14.17 1.89 -8.60
N SER A 174 13.28 2.87 -8.47
CA SER A 174 13.50 4.06 -7.66
C SER A 174 12.18 4.69 -7.24
N SER A 175 12.13 5.31 -6.07
CA SER A 175 10.97 6.06 -5.61
C SER A 175 11.39 7.38 -4.98
N SER A 176 10.72 8.47 -5.38
CA SER A 176 10.90 9.80 -4.83
C SER A 176 9.63 10.63 -4.97
N ALA A 177 8.88 10.76 -3.87
CA ALA A 177 7.68 11.61 -3.80
C ALA A 177 7.55 12.20 -2.39
N PHE A 178 6.95 13.38 -2.25
CA PHE A 178 6.71 14.02 -0.94
C PHE A 178 7.97 14.18 -0.06
N GLY A 179 9.15 14.30 -0.67
CA GLY A 179 10.44 14.33 0.05
C GLY A 179 10.88 12.99 0.63
N LEU A 180 10.16 11.91 0.33
CA LEU A 180 10.51 10.53 0.67
C LEU A 180 11.20 9.88 -0.52
N THR A 181 12.52 9.75 -0.44
CA THR A 181 13.34 9.08 -1.47
C THR A 181 13.89 7.78 -0.92
N PHE A 182 13.76 6.69 -1.67
CA PHE A 182 14.35 5.40 -1.31
C PHE A 182 14.64 4.50 -2.51
N GLU A 183 15.51 3.52 -2.29
CA GLU A 183 15.78 2.41 -3.21
C GLU A 183 14.84 1.23 -2.86
N PRO A 184 13.96 0.79 -3.78
CA PRO A 184 13.17 -0.43 -3.62
C PRO A 184 14.05 -1.64 -3.32
N ALA A 185 13.64 -2.47 -2.36
CA ALA A 185 14.37 -3.69 -1.99
C ALA A 185 13.44 -4.86 -1.65
N TYR A 186 12.50 -4.63 -0.72
CA TYR A 186 11.40 -5.54 -0.42
C TYR A 186 10.17 -5.14 -1.22
N GLY A 187 9.40 -6.13 -1.66
CA GLY A 187 8.05 -5.91 -2.13
C GLY A 187 7.06 -6.96 -1.72
N GLU A 188 5.80 -6.61 -1.88
CA GLU A 188 4.66 -7.49 -1.69
C GLU A 188 3.60 -7.21 -2.76
N GLN A 189 2.83 -8.23 -3.10
CA GLN A 189 1.68 -8.09 -3.99
C GLN A 189 0.57 -9.04 -3.55
N SER A 190 -0.67 -8.64 -3.79
CA SER A 190 -1.86 -9.48 -3.64
C SER A 190 -3.08 -8.77 -4.19
N ASP A 191 -4.19 -9.49 -4.23
CA ASP A 191 -5.51 -8.93 -4.23
C ASP A 191 -5.82 -8.32 -2.86
N PHE A 192 -6.53 -7.20 -2.82
CA PHE A 192 -6.99 -6.55 -1.60
C PHE A 192 -8.50 -6.35 -1.60
N VAL A 193 -9.07 -6.25 -0.40
CA VAL A 193 -10.46 -5.82 -0.17
C VAL A 193 -10.49 -4.92 1.05
N PHE A 194 -10.89 -3.67 0.88
CA PHE A 194 -11.12 -2.73 1.98
C PHE A 194 -12.59 -2.35 2.03
N SER A 195 -13.17 -2.39 3.23
CA SER A 195 -14.57 -2.02 3.46
C SER A 195 -14.71 -1.30 4.79
N SER A 196 -15.61 -0.32 4.86
CA SER A 196 -15.99 0.28 6.14
C SER A 196 -16.96 -0.58 6.95
N ALA A 197 -17.57 -1.60 6.34
CA ALA A 197 -18.32 -2.61 7.06
C ALA A 197 -17.35 -3.68 7.59
N GLN A 198 -17.10 -3.69 8.90
CA GLN A 198 -16.40 -4.82 9.53
C GLN A 198 -17.29 -6.07 9.44
N GLU A 199 -16.78 -7.14 8.84
CA GLU A 199 -17.40 -8.46 9.01
C GLU A 199 -17.31 -8.86 10.49
N ALA A 200 -18.45 -9.23 11.07
CA ALA A 200 -18.51 -9.70 12.45
C ALA A 200 -17.63 -10.96 12.61
N GLY A 201 -16.50 -10.82 13.33
CA GLY A 201 -15.60 -11.93 13.63
C GLY A 201 -14.31 -11.99 12.79
N ALA A 202 -14.04 -11.00 11.93
CA ALA A 202 -12.72 -10.87 11.30
C ALA A 202 -11.63 -10.70 12.39
N PRO A 203 -10.50 -11.44 12.31
CA PRO A 203 -9.41 -11.25 13.27
C PRO A 203 -8.92 -9.82 13.24
N ALA A 204 -8.56 -9.27 14.41
CA ALA A 204 -8.05 -7.92 14.58
C ALA A 204 -6.59 -7.76 14.08
N GLY A 205 -6.30 -8.27 12.88
CA GLY A 205 -5.14 -7.81 12.12
C GLY A 205 -5.43 -6.39 11.66
N ARG A 206 -4.43 -5.50 11.68
CA ARG A 206 -4.58 -4.12 11.21
C ARG A 206 -4.48 -4.00 9.69
N MET A 207 -4.56 -5.14 8.99
CA MET A 207 -5.10 -5.41 7.65
C MET A 207 -4.96 -6.91 7.34
#